data_AF-A0A242DEF3-F1
#
_entry.id   AF-A0A242DEF3-F1
#
_cell.length_a   1.000
_cell.length_b   1.000
_cell.length_c   1.000
_cell.angle_alpha   90.00
_cell.angle_beta   90.00
_cell.angle_gamma   90.00
#
_symmetry.space_group_name_H-M   'P 1'
#
loop_
_entity.id
_entity.type
_entity.pdbx_description
1 polymer ?
#
loop_
_entity_poly.entity_id
_entity_poly.type
_entity_poly.pdbx_seq_one_letter_code
_entity_poly.pdbx_strand_id
1 'polypeptide(L)'
;MMLKPSIDTLLDHVNSKYSLVILASKRAHELDAGAQPTLDSFESVKSVGQALEEIDAGAVINDPHPEIKRERLKMEEEERHLQRERDQRDLEERIRNEQN
;
A
#
# COMPACT_ATOMS: atom_id res chain seq x y z
N MET A 1 -17.16 -16.15 -20.24
CA MET A 1 -16.02 -16.32 -19.30
C MET A 1 -16.53 -16.00 -17.91
N MET A 2 -16.42 -16.92 -16.95
CA MET A 2 -16.79 -16.61 -15.56
C MET A 2 -15.80 -15.58 -15.01
N LEU A 3 -16.31 -14.57 -14.32
CA LEU A 3 -15.49 -13.65 -13.55
C LEU A 3 -14.87 -14.44 -12.39
N LYS A 4 -13.55 -14.57 -12.39
CA LYS A 4 -12.77 -15.02 -11.24
C LYS A 4 -12.08 -13.80 -10.61
N PRO A 5 -11.88 -13.81 -9.28
CA PRO A 5 -12.41 -14.75 -8.29
C PRO A 5 -13.92 -14.61 -8.06
N SER A 6 -14.53 -15.60 -7.41
CA SER A 6 -15.97 -15.59 -7.10
C SER A 6 -16.28 -14.70 -5.89
N ILE A 7 -17.51 -14.20 -5.77
CA ILE A 7 -17.87 -13.37 -4.63
C ILE A 7 -17.83 -14.14 -3.30
N ASP A 8 -18.13 -15.44 -3.32
CA ASP A 8 -18.19 -16.26 -2.11
C ASP A 8 -16.77 -16.46 -1.54
N THR A 9 -15.78 -16.78 -2.39
CA THR A 9 -14.38 -16.93 -1.95
C THR A 9 -13.80 -15.62 -1.41
N LEU A 10 -14.17 -14.48 -2.01
CA LEU A 10 -13.77 -13.16 -1.51
C LEU A 10 -14.38 -12.83 -0.14
N LEU A 11 -15.60 -13.29 0.14
CA LEU A 11 -16.28 -13.04 1.41
C LEU A 11 -15.74 -13.91 2.55
N ASP A 12 -15.07 -15.04 2.26
CA ASP A 12 -14.31 -15.80 3.25
C ASP A 12 -13.10 -15.01 3.78
N HIS A 13 -12.58 -14.07 2.98
CA HIS A 13 -11.43 -13.22 3.32
C HIS A 13 -11.85 -11.86 3.90
N VAL A 14 -13.00 -11.34 3.46
CA VAL A 14 -13.53 -10.03 3.88
C VAL A 14 -14.98 -10.16 4.30
N ASN A 15 -15.24 -9.99 5.59
CA ASN A 15 -16.53 -10.22 6.26
C ASN A 15 -17.73 -9.38 5.76
N SER A 16 -17.57 -8.50 4.78
CA SER A 16 -18.64 -7.64 4.26
C SER A 16 -18.41 -7.26 2.81
N LYS A 17 -19.48 -7.31 2.00
CA LYS A 17 -19.49 -6.86 0.60
C LYS A 17 -19.04 -5.40 0.46
N TYR A 18 -19.44 -4.53 1.38
CA TYR A 18 -19.06 -3.12 1.34
C TYR A 18 -17.56 -2.95 1.64
N SER A 19 -17.05 -3.66 2.64
CA SER A 19 -15.62 -3.65 2.96
C SER A 19 -14.78 -4.20 1.82
N LEU A 20 -15.25 -5.24 1.13
CA LEU A 20 -14.61 -5.80 -0.05
C LEU A 20 -14.51 -4.78 -1.18
N VAL A 21 -15.62 -4.09 -1.50
CA VAL A 21 -15.63 -3.04 -2.54
C VAL A 21 -14.63 -1.92 -2.19
N ILE A 22 -14.62 -1.47 -0.94
CA ILE A 22 -13.71 -0.40 -0.49
C ILE A 22 -12.25 -0.87 -0.55
N LEU A 23 -11.94 -2.09 -0.08
CA LEU A 23 -10.60 -2.65 -0.08
C LEU A 23 -10.07 -2.80 -1.51
N ALA A 24 -10.87 -3.43 -2.40
CA ALA A 24 -10.50 -3.61 -3.80
C ALA A 24 -10.30 -2.27 -4.52
N SER A 25 -11.16 -1.27 -4.26
CA SER A 25 -11.04 0.07 -4.85
C SER A 25 -9.75 0.77 -4.41
N LYS A 26 -9.43 0.74 -3.11
CA LYS A 26 -8.19 1.33 -2.58
C LYS A 26 -6.96 0.66 -3.18
N ARG A 27 -6.96 -0.68 -3.20
CA ARG A 27 -5.84 -1.43 -3.74
C ARG A 27 -5.66 -1.21 -5.25
N ALA A 28 -6.75 -1.16 -6.01
CA ALA A 28 -6.71 -0.82 -7.43
C ALA A 28 -6.06 0.56 -7.68
N HIS A 29 -6.39 1.56 -6.86
CA HIS A 29 -5.75 2.88 -6.95
C HIS A 29 -4.25 2.86 -6.63
N GLU A 30 -3.82 2.02 -5.68
CA GLU A 30 -2.40 1.82 -5.41
C GLU A 30 -1.69 1.21 -6.62
N LEU A 31 -2.27 0.18 -7.23
CA LEU A 31 -1.73 -0.46 -8.44
C LEU A 31 -1.67 0.54 -9.60
N ASP A 32 -2.72 1.34 -9.81
CA ASP A 32 -2.74 2.39 -10.83
C ASP A 32 -1.69 3.48 -10.58
N ALA A 33 -1.34 3.74 -9.31
CA ALA A 33 -0.28 4.66 -8.93
C ALA A 33 1.13 4.06 -9.07
N GLY A 34 1.25 2.82 -9.54
CA GLY A 34 2.53 2.13 -9.74
C GLY A 34 3.05 1.39 -8.50
N ALA A 35 2.20 1.12 -7.51
CA ALA A 35 2.56 0.22 -6.43
C ALA A 35 2.89 -1.17 -7.00
N GLN A 36 3.88 -1.82 -6.40
CA GLN A 36 4.25 -3.16 -6.83
C GLN A 36 3.10 -4.14 -6.55
N PRO A 37 2.71 -4.95 -7.55
CA PRO A 37 1.79 -6.06 -7.33
C PRO A 37 2.38 -7.06 -6.34
N THR A 38 1.53 -7.74 -5.59
CA THR A 38 1.90 -8.76 -4.61
C THR A 38 1.90 -10.17 -5.18
N LEU A 39 1.29 -10.36 -6.36
CA LEU A 39 1.29 -11.61 -7.11
C LEU A 39 2.13 -11.48 -8.39
N ASP A 40 2.74 -12.58 -8.80
CA ASP A 40 3.58 -12.64 -10.01
C ASP A 40 2.76 -12.62 -11.31
N SER A 41 1.50 -13.05 -11.26
CA SER A 41 0.63 -13.18 -12.44
C SER A 41 -0.83 -12.93 -12.11
N PHE A 42 -1.55 -12.36 -13.07
CA PHE A 42 -2.97 -12.05 -12.97
C PHE A 42 -3.76 -12.57 -14.17
N GLU A 43 -4.97 -13.06 -13.95
CA GLU A 43 -5.94 -13.31 -15.03
C GLU A 43 -6.57 -11.98 -15.52
N SER A 44 -6.80 -11.03 -14.61
CA SER A 44 -7.36 -9.72 -14.93
C SER A 44 -6.30 -8.75 -15.43
N VAL A 45 -6.65 -8.03 -16.50
CA VAL A 45 -5.88 -6.90 -17.02
C VAL A 45 -6.20 -5.60 -16.27
N LYS A 46 -7.39 -5.51 -15.66
CA LYS A 46 -7.84 -4.31 -14.94
C LYS A 46 -7.41 -4.37 -13.47
N SER A 47 -6.97 -3.25 -12.94
CA SER A 47 -6.46 -3.09 -11.57
C SER A 47 -7.46 -3.51 -10.50
N VAL A 48 -8.77 -3.30 -10.73
CA VAL A 48 -9.82 -3.79 -9.81
C VAL A 48 -9.85 -5.33 -9.76
N GLY A 49 -9.76 -5.99 -10.90
CA GLY A 49 -9.72 -7.46 -10.92
C GLY A 49 -8.44 -8.00 -10.32
N GLN A 50 -7.30 -7.36 -10.59
CA GLN A 50 -6.01 -7.71 -9.98
C GLN A 50 -6.07 -7.57 -8.45
N ALA A 51 -6.65 -6.48 -7.95
CA ALA A 51 -6.87 -6.30 -6.52
C ALA A 51 -7.76 -7.39 -5.91
N LEU A 52 -8.81 -7.83 -6.63
CA LEU A 52 -9.64 -8.95 -6.17
C LEU A 52 -8.85 -10.27 -6.15
N GLU A 53 -7.98 -10.51 -7.12
CA GLU A 53 -7.08 -11.68 -7.13
C GLU A 53 -6.09 -11.65 -5.96
N GLU A 54 -5.52 -10.49 -5.62
CA GLU A 54 -4.65 -10.33 -4.44
C GLU A 54 -5.39 -10.56 -3.12
N ILE A 55 -6.67 -10.17 -3.05
CA ILE A 55 -7.53 -10.42 -1.88
C ILE A 55 -7.86 -11.90 -1.76
N ASP A 56 -8.22 -12.56 -2.85
CA ASP A 56 -8.52 -14.01 -2.90
C ASP A 56 -7.29 -14.87 -2.58
N ALA A 57 -6.08 -14.38 -2.92
CA ALA A 57 -4.82 -15.00 -2.53
C ALA A 57 -4.41 -14.70 -1.06
N GLY A 58 -5.14 -13.84 -0.35
CA GLY A 58 -4.83 -13.42 1.02
C GLY A 58 -3.60 -12.50 1.14
N ALA A 59 -3.05 -12.01 0.03
CA ALA A 59 -1.92 -11.09 0.02
C ALA A 59 -2.33 -9.67 0.43
N VAL A 60 -3.60 -9.30 0.19
CA VAL A 60 -4.19 -8.02 0.58
C VAL A 60 -5.33 -8.27 1.56
N ILE A 61 -5.20 -7.70 2.76
CA ILE A 61 -6.17 -7.87 3.85
C ILE A 61 -6.66 -6.53 4.39
N ASN A 62 -7.83 -6.55 5.02
CA ASN A 62 -8.28 -5.43 5.86
C ASN A 62 -7.58 -5.54 7.22
N ASP A 63 -6.75 -4.55 7.55
CA ASP A 63 -5.99 -4.52 8.80
C ASP A 63 -6.95 -4.45 10.01
N PRO A 64 -6.86 -5.37 10.98
CA PRO A 64 -7.73 -5.36 12.16
C PRO A 64 -7.49 -4.14 13.09
N HIS A 65 -6.34 -3.47 12.97
CA HIS A 65 -5.96 -2.33 13.81
C HIS A 65 -5.50 -1.14 12.96
N PRO A 66 -6.41 -0.51 12.19
CA PRO A 66 -6.05 0.54 11.25
C PRO A 66 -5.44 1.77 11.91
N GLU A 67 -5.83 2.09 13.15
CA GLU A 67 -5.31 3.27 13.86
C GLU A 67 -3.83 3.10 14.24
N ILE A 68 -3.44 1.92 14.75
CA ILE A 68 -2.04 1.63 15.09
C ILE A 68 -1.16 1.70 13.83
N LYS A 69 -1.64 1.14 12.71
CA LYS A 69 -0.92 1.23 11.42
C LYS A 69 -0.73 2.69 10.98
N ARG A 70 -1.78 3.52 11.11
CA ARG A 70 -1.73 4.94 10.75
C ARG A 70 -0.76 5.73 11.63
N GLU A 71 -0.76 5.47 12.93
CA GLU A 71 0.16 6.12 13.87
C GLU A 71 1.62 5.77 13.55
N ARG A 72 1.92 4.49 13.32
CA ARG A 72 3.26 4.06 12.92
C ARG A 72 3.73 4.73 11.64
N LEU A 73 2.89 4.79 10.61
CA LEU A 73 3.24 5.43 9.34
C LEU A 73 3.55 6.93 9.51
N LYS A 74 2.76 7.64 10.33
CA LYS A 74 3.02 9.06 10.63
C LYS A 74 4.36 9.25 11.34
N MET A 75 4.64 8.44 12.36
CA MET A 75 5.92 8.49 13.08
C MET A 75 7.10 8.25 12.15
N GLU A 76 7.02 7.23 11.28
CA GLU A 76 8.07 6.95 10.30
C GLU A 76 8.25 8.09 9.27
N GLU A 77 7.17 8.75 8.86
CA GLU A 77 7.24 9.93 7.97
C GLU A 77 7.92 11.12 8.65
N GLU A 78 7.56 11.40 9.91
CA GLU A 78 8.17 12.46 10.72
C GLU A 78 9.66 12.19 10.95
N GLU A 79 10.03 10.96 11.32
CA GLU A 79 11.43 10.55 11.49
C GLU A 79 12.23 10.72 10.19
N ARG A 80 11.68 10.28 9.05
CA ARG A 80 12.32 10.47 7.73
C ARG A 80 12.50 11.94 7.39
N HIS A 81 11.54 12.79 7.72
CA HIS A 81 11.64 14.24 7.49
C HIS A 81 12.76 14.84 8.33
N LEU A 82 12.77 14.56 9.64
CA LEU A 82 13.78 15.04 10.57
C LEU A 82 15.19 14.56 10.19
N GLN A 83 15.32 13.31 9.74
CA GLN A 83 16.59 12.77 9.26
C GLN A 83 17.10 13.54 8.03
N ARG A 84 16.23 13.80 7.04
CA ARG A 84 16.61 14.57 5.85
C ARG A 84 17.02 16.01 6.20
N GLU A 85 16.32 16.65 7.13
CA GLU A 85 16.68 18.00 7.59
C GLU A 85 18.01 18.01 8.36
N ARG A 86 18.32 16.94 9.10
CA ARG A 86 19.61 16.79 9.75
C ARG A 86 20.73 16.57 8.74
N ASP A 87 20.54 15.63 7.81
CA ASP A 87 21.52 15.32 6.77
C ASP A 87 21.81 16.56 5.89
N GLN A 88 20.78 17.34 5.58
CA GLN A 88 20.91 18.60 4.84
C GLN A 88 21.77 19.63 5.60
N ARG A 89 21.52 19.81 6.90
CA ARG A 89 22.32 20.73 7.75
C ARG A 89 23.77 20.30 7.85
N ASP A 90 24.01 19.01 8.10
CA ASP A 90 25.37 18.46 8.20
C ASP A 90 26.14 18.63 6.86
N LEU A 91 25.45 18.49 5.71
CA LEU A 91 26.02 18.72 4.40
C LEU A 91 26.37 20.20 4.17
N GLU A 92 25.47 21.12 4.52
CA GLU A 92 25.70 22.56 4.39
C GLU A 92 26.88 23.03 5.25
N GLU A 93 27.03 22.50 6.47
CA GLU A 93 28.17 22.81 7.33
C GLU A 93 29.50 22.31 6.76
N ARG A 94 29.53 21.10 6.18
CA ARG A 94 30.72 20.56 5.50
C ARG A 94 31.13 21.43 4.33
N ILE A 95 30.18 21.83 3.47
CA ILE A 95 30.44 22.71 2.33
C ILE A 95 30.99 24.06 2.79
N ARG A 96 30.42 24.64 3.86
CA ARG A 96 30.90 25.91 4.43
C ARG A 96 32.34 25.80 4.93
N ASN A 97 32.69 24.69 5.57
CA ASN A 97 34.04 24.49 6.10
C ASN A 97 35.08 24.21 5.01
N GLU A 98 34.70 23.62 3.87
CA GLU A 98 35.60 23.41 2.72
C GLU A 98 35.87 24.69 1.90
N GLN A 99 35.04 25.73 2.04
CA GLN A 99 35.20 27.01 1.34
C GLN A 99 36.00 28.08 2.12
N ASN A 100 36.44 27.77 3.35
CA ASN A 100 37.31 28.62 4.17
C ASN A 100 38.74 28.06 4.21
#